data_AF-A0A3M8EXI2-F1
#
_entry.id   AF-A0A3M8EXI2-F1
#
_cell.length_a   1.000
_cell.length_b   1.000
_cell.length_c   1.000
_cell.angle_alpha   90.00
_cell.angle_beta   90.00
_cell.angle_gamma   90.00
#
_symmetry.space_group_name_H-M   'P 1'
#
loop_
_entity.id
_entity.type
_entity.pdbx_description
1 polymer ?
#
loop_
_entity_poly.entity_id
_entity_poly.type
_entity_poly.pdbx_seq_one_letter_code
_entity_poly.pdbx_strand_id
1 'polypeptide(L)'
;MWSLLSRPGEATTQAHPDDPDHYDLTGVPELCFITPKIPINTGEAMVLKLPGTTSGTELVRTVSAELARARAAELGKLVSDTECSLCGDSYPSAHLLPPTESDRLLVCPFCVFDGDILGGHPLDLAYAIDELTGEDVAAPAGWSAVTALLACAGRGTLRDRLENASFLSLPLPHWSDPDLVWVWLPPGDLPPVLAPLSPGTSLGTLVKTVERAFPDLRARYRARVADLLEDDGSKDSQDYLVEALWPAVICYAVTAATQARERPTGRSPWHLLDDGFEEGTLAEHFGRIGSTLDAHSLGPVFTLSIGVPLMAEALGLKTPTDW
;
A
#
# COMPACT_ATOMS: atom_id res chain seq x y z
N MET A 1 -16.48 7.57 5.20
CA MET A 1 -16.84 8.79 5.96
C MET A 1 -18.34 8.71 6.24
N TRP A 2 -18.72 8.42 7.48
CA TRP A 2 -20.13 8.44 7.90
C TRP A 2 -20.33 9.70 8.73
N SER A 3 -21.08 10.68 8.19
CA SER A 3 -21.52 11.83 8.96
C SER A 3 -22.87 11.49 9.58
N LEU A 4 -22.89 11.18 10.87
CA LEU A 4 -24.13 11.06 11.63
C LEU A 4 -24.36 12.41 12.32
N LEU A 5 -25.16 13.26 11.67
CA LEU A 5 -25.82 14.38 12.35
C LEU A 5 -26.86 13.73 13.26
N SER A 6 -26.53 13.43 14.51
CA SER A 6 -27.49 12.90 15.49
C SER A 6 -27.30 13.67 16.78
N ARG A 7 -28.40 13.92 17.52
CA ARG A 7 -28.27 14.47 18.87
C ARG A 7 -27.43 13.51 19.74
N PRO A 8 -26.57 14.04 20.64
CA PRO A 8 -25.79 13.20 21.54
C PRO A 8 -26.72 12.31 22.38
N GLY A 9 -26.62 10.99 22.23
CA GLY A 9 -27.34 10.01 23.06
C GLY A 9 -28.53 9.29 22.41
N GLU A 10 -28.93 9.64 21.18
CA GLU A 10 -30.06 8.97 20.49
C GLU A 10 -29.65 8.51 19.09
N ALA A 11 -29.49 7.20 18.92
CA ALA A 11 -29.22 6.57 17.63
C ALA A 11 -30.53 5.99 17.06
N THR A 12 -31.41 6.84 16.55
CA THR A 12 -32.63 6.42 15.85
C THR A 12 -32.47 6.66 14.35
N THR A 13 -32.35 5.58 13.57
CA THR A 13 -32.16 5.61 12.11
C THR A 13 -33.47 5.78 11.32
N GLN A 14 -34.60 5.97 12.00
CA GLN A 14 -35.95 6.03 11.40
C GLN A 14 -36.62 7.41 11.47
N ALA A 15 -35.96 8.42 12.03
CA ALA A 15 -36.53 9.76 12.12
C ALA A 15 -36.48 10.47 10.74
N HIS A 16 -37.48 11.31 10.47
CA HIS A 16 -37.49 12.15 9.27
C HIS A 16 -36.31 13.14 9.34
N PRO A 17 -35.52 13.35 8.27
CA PRO A 17 -34.31 14.18 8.31
C PRO A 17 -34.56 15.64 8.72
N ASP A 18 -35.79 16.12 8.55
CA ASP A 18 -36.23 17.47 8.95
C ASP A 18 -36.92 17.50 10.33
N ASP A 19 -36.93 16.41 11.10
CA ASP A 19 -37.52 16.39 12.44
C ASP A 19 -36.63 17.19 13.41
N PRO A 20 -37.05 18.39 13.84
CA PRO A 20 -36.25 19.25 14.69
C PRO A 20 -36.09 18.68 16.12
N ASP A 21 -36.90 17.70 16.51
CA ASP A 21 -36.79 17.00 17.80
C ASP A 21 -35.71 15.90 17.77
N HIS A 22 -35.32 15.44 16.58
CA HIS A 22 -34.28 14.41 16.39
C HIS A 22 -32.95 14.98 15.85
N TYR A 23 -33.01 16.00 14.99
CA TYR A 23 -31.85 16.59 14.33
C TYR A 23 -31.72 18.07 14.69
N ASP A 24 -30.72 18.40 15.53
CA ASP A 24 -30.38 19.80 15.81
C ASP A 24 -29.54 20.38 14.67
N LEU A 25 -30.21 21.05 13.74
CA LEU A 25 -29.58 21.76 12.62
C LEU A 25 -29.04 23.15 13.03
N THR A 26 -29.18 23.56 14.30
CA THR A 26 -28.69 24.84 14.82
C THR A 26 -27.31 24.72 15.50
N GLY A 27 -26.92 23.49 15.87
CA GLY A 27 -25.59 23.17 16.38
C GLY A 27 -24.51 23.14 15.29
N VAL A 28 -23.26 23.44 15.67
CA VAL A 28 -22.11 23.18 14.80
C VAL A 28 -21.96 21.67 14.66
N PRO A 29 -21.98 21.10 13.42
CA PRO A 29 -21.86 19.66 13.25
C PRO A 29 -20.51 19.16 13.75
N GLU A 30 -20.42 17.90 14.19
CA GLU A 30 -19.17 17.27 14.58
C GLU A 30 -18.65 16.39 13.43
N LEU A 31 -17.36 16.51 13.13
CA LEU A 31 -16.64 15.63 12.22
C LEU A 31 -15.96 14.54 13.04
N CYS A 32 -16.35 13.29 12.81
CA CYS A 32 -15.77 12.13 13.48
C CYS A 32 -14.84 11.37 12.53
N PHE A 33 -13.59 11.20 12.95
CA PHE A 33 -12.56 10.44 12.26
C PHE A 33 -12.24 9.22 13.11
N ILE A 34 -12.39 8.05 12.53
CA ILE A 34 -12.22 6.78 13.21
C ILE A 34 -11.29 5.93 12.37
N THR A 35 -10.27 5.36 13.01
CA THR A 35 -9.51 4.25 12.41
C THR A 35 -10.37 3.00 12.39
N PRO A 36 -10.05 2.02 11.55
CA PRO A 36 -10.85 0.80 11.54
C PRO A 36 -10.80 0.03 12.86
N LYS A 37 -11.81 -0.82 13.07
CA LYS A 37 -11.98 -1.55 14.33
C LYS A 37 -10.96 -2.67 14.40
N ILE A 38 -10.26 -2.77 15.54
CA ILE A 38 -9.39 -3.91 15.84
C ILE A 38 -10.31 -5.12 16.08
N PRO A 39 -10.22 -6.19 15.28
CA PRO A 39 -11.01 -7.38 15.50
C PRO A 39 -10.56 -7.99 16.82
N ILE A 40 -11.51 -8.35 17.69
CA ILE A 40 -11.27 -8.90 19.05
C ILE A 40 -11.10 -7.81 20.13
N ASN A 41 -12.22 -7.13 20.44
CA ASN A 41 -12.54 -6.56 21.76
C ASN A 41 -11.72 -5.37 22.35
N THR A 42 -10.98 -4.57 21.58
CA THR A 42 -10.20 -3.44 22.15
C THR A 42 -10.62 -2.02 21.75
N GLY A 43 -11.70 -1.85 21.00
CA GLY A 43 -12.16 -0.52 20.54
C GLY A 43 -11.40 -0.03 19.30
N GLU A 44 -11.51 1.25 18.98
CA GLU A 44 -10.82 1.87 17.84
C GLU A 44 -9.47 2.47 18.27
N ALA A 45 -8.42 2.28 17.46
CA ALA A 45 -7.07 2.81 17.76
C ALA A 45 -7.04 4.36 17.79
N MET A 46 -8.01 4.98 17.15
CA MET A 46 -8.22 6.42 17.09
C MET A 46 -9.71 6.71 16.91
N VAL A 47 -10.25 7.55 17.79
CA VAL A 47 -11.52 8.27 17.60
C VAL A 47 -11.25 9.74 17.85
N LEU A 48 -11.27 10.54 16.78
CA LEU A 48 -11.06 11.97 16.84
C LEU A 48 -12.35 12.70 16.45
N LYS A 49 -12.79 13.61 17.31
CA LYS A 49 -13.96 14.45 17.10
C LYS A 49 -13.51 15.90 16.98
N LEU A 50 -13.91 16.55 15.89
CA LEU A 50 -13.58 17.95 15.62
C LEU A 50 -14.85 18.73 15.27
N PRO A 51 -14.94 20.02 15.65
CA PRO A 51 -16.03 20.88 15.17
C PRO A 51 -16.03 20.99 13.65
N GLY A 52 -17.19 21.01 13.01
CA GLY A 52 -17.34 21.20 11.57
C GLY A 52 -16.96 22.60 11.09
N THR A 53 -16.69 23.52 12.02
CA THR A 53 -16.08 24.83 11.77
C THR A 53 -14.54 24.78 11.67
N THR A 54 -13.91 23.63 11.91
CA THR A 54 -12.46 23.46 11.77
C THR A 54 -12.04 23.69 10.32
N SER A 55 -11.03 24.53 10.09
CA SER A 55 -10.53 24.77 8.73
C SER A 55 -9.94 23.50 8.13
N GLY A 56 -9.99 23.36 6.80
CA GLY A 56 -9.45 22.17 6.12
C GLY A 56 -7.97 21.90 6.43
N THR A 57 -7.14 22.95 6.49
CA THR A 57 -5.72 22.82 6.86
C THR A 57 -5.54 22.30 8.28
N GLU A 58 -6.32 22.82 9.23
CA GLU A 58 -6.24 22.40 10.64
C GLU A 58 -6.77 20.98 10.84
N LEU A 59 -7.82 20.62 10.09
CA LEU A 59 -8.38 19.27 10.06
C LEU A 59 -7.33 18.27 9.57
N VAL A 60 -6.71 18.50 8.41
CA VAL A 60 -5.68 17.61 7.86
C VAL A 60 -4.50 17.48 8.82
N ARG A 61 -4.02 18.60 9.38
CA ARG A 61 -2.92 18.63 10.34
C ARG A 61 -3.23 17.80 11.59
N THR A 62 -4.42 17.99 12.17
CA THR A 62 -4.82 17.33 13.42
C THR A 62 -5.08 15.84 13.19
N VAL A 63 -5.84 15.48 12.16
CA VAL A 63 -6.11 14.08 11.79
C VAL A 63 -4.80 13.33 11.49
N SER A 64 -3.89 13.94 10.73
CA SER A 64 -2.59 13.32 10.41
C SER A 64 -1.75 13.06 11.65
N ALA A 65 -1.72 14.02 12.59
CA ALA A 65 -0.98 13.87 13.84
C ALA A 65 -1.58 12.77 14.72
N GLU A 66 -2.91 12.72 14.85
CA GLU A 66 -3.58 11.66 15.61
C GLU A 66 -3.40 10.28 14.99
N LEU A 67 -3.51 10.18 13.67
CA LEU A 67 -3.34 8.91 12.96
C LEU A 67 -1.91 8.37 13.15
N ALA A 68 -0.90 9.24 13.07
CA ALA A 68 0.49 8.86 13.33
C ALA A 68 0.71 8.43 14.78
N ARG A 69 0.08 9.09 15.75
CA ARG A 69 0.13 8.66 17.16
C ARG A 69 -0.52 7.29 17.35
N ALA A 70 -1.70 7.08 16.76
CA ALA A 70 -2.43 5.81 16.85
C ALA A 70 -1.61 4.66 16.24
N ARG A 71 -1.08 4.83 15.03
CA ARG A 71 -0.22 3.80 14.40
C ARG A 71 1.02 3.52 15.23
N ALA A 72 1.72 4.54 15.71
CA ALA A 72 2.91 4.34 16.56
C ALA A 72 2.58 3.59 17.85
N ALA A 73 1.43 3.87 18.46
CA ALA A 73 0.96 3.17 19.65
C ALA A 73 0.62 1.70 19.35
N GLU A 74 -0.07 1.40 18.26
CA GLU A 74 -0.38 0.01 17.86
C GLU A 74 0.88 -0.76 17.46
N LEU A 75 1.80 -0.16 16.69
CA LEU A 75 3.11 -0.76 16.37
C LEU A 75 3.88 -1.15 17.63
N GLY A 76 3.82 -0.33 18.69
CA GLY A 76 4.47 -0.60 19.97
C GLY A 76 3.86 -1.76 20.78
N LYS A 77 2.65 -2.23 20.44
CA LYS A 77 1.99 -3.37 21.09
C LYS A 77 2.20 -4.68 20.33
N LEU A 78 2.68 -4.63 19.09
CA LEU A 78 2.82 -5.80 18.24
C LEU A 78 3.79 -6.82 18.84
N VAL A 79 3.39 -8.08 18.79
CA VAL A 79 4.26 -9.22 19.08
C VAL A 79 4.57 -9.89 17.76
N SER A 80 5.86 -9.98 17.41
CA SER A 80 6.30 -10.71 16.22
C SER A 80 6.44 -12.20 16.55
N ASP A 81 5.32 -12.93 16.49
CA ASP A 81 5.18 -14.32 16.92
C ASP A 81 5.25 -15.35 15.78
N THR A 82 5.31 -14.89 14.54
CA THR A 82 5.33 -15.73 13.33
C THR A 82 6.44 -15.27 12.39
N GLU A 83 7.09 -16.21 11.70
CA GLU A 83 8.11 -15.89 10.69
C GLU A 83 7.50 -15.92 9.30
N CYS A 84 7.94 -15.00 8.43
CA CYS A 84 7.70 -15.10 7.00
C CYS A 84 8.30 -16.41 6.48
N SER A 85 7.51 -17.20 5.76
CA SER A 85 7.89 -18.55 5.34
C SER A 85 9.05 -18.59 4.35
N LEU A 86 9.35 -17.47 3.68
CA LEU A 86 10.42 -17.38 2.69
C LEU A 86 11.66 -16.72 3.26
N CYS A 87 11.56 -15.47 3.72
CA CYS A 87 12.73 -14.80 4.25
C CYS A 87 13.09 -15.27 5.67
N GLY A 88 12.13 -15.58 6.53
CA GLY A 88 12.33 -15.88 7.95
C GLY A 88 12.26 -14.65 8.88
N ASP A 89 11.93 -13.46 8.37
CA ASP A 89 11.73 -12.29 9.24
C ASP A 89 10.47 -12.44 10.10
N SER A 90 10.54 -11.97 11.35
CA SER A 90 9.44 -12.10 12.30
C SER A 90 8.40 -10.96 12.16
N TYR A 91 7.13 -11.36 12.11
CA TYR A 91 5.93 -10.54 12.00
C TYR A 91 4.86 -11.01 13.00
N PRO A 92 3.93 -10.14 13.39
CA PRO A 92 2.66 -10.61 13.93
C PRO A 92 2.00 -11.56 12.93
N SER A 93 1.43 -12.66 13.41
CA SER A 93 0.78 -13.66 12.57
C SER A 93 -0.24 -13.03 11.61
N ALA A 94 -1.05 -12.08 12.10
CA ALA A 94 -2.07 -11.38 11.34
C ALA A 94 -1.52 -10.45 10.24
N HIS A 95 -0.22 -10.16 10.25
CA HIS A 95 0.42 -9.26 9.28
C HIS A 95 1.05 -9.98 8.10
N LEU A 96 1.13 -11.31 8.16
CA LEU A 96 1.55 -12.18 7.07
C LEU A 96 0.33 -12.71 6.36
N LEU A 97 0.34 -12.67 5.03
CA LEU A 97 -0.81 -13.11 4.22
C LEU A 97 -0.43 -14.35 3.42
N PRO A 98 -1.39 -15.27 3.18
CA PRO A 98 -1.16 -16.42 2.32
C PRO A 98 -1.19 -15.97 0.84
N PRO A 99 -0.10 -16.18 0.07
CA PRO A 99 -0.10 -15.89 -1.36
C PRO A 99 -0.73 -17.03 -2.19
N THR A 100 -1.09 -18.15 -1.55
CA THR A 100 -1.66 -19.36 -2.17
C THR A 100 -2.88 -19.84 -1.38
N GLU A 101 -3.60 -20.86 -1.85
CA GLU A 101 -4.66 -21.53 -1.07
C GLU A 101 -4.16 -22.20 0.22
N SER A 102 -2.86 -22.38 0.38
CA SER A 102 -2.27 -23.00 1.57
C SER A 102 -1.97 -21.97 2.65
N ASP A 103 -2.76 -22.00 3.72
CA ASP A 103 -2.54 -21.22 4.96
C ASP A 103 -1.22 -21.52 5.68
N ARG A 104 -0.47 -22.54 5.22
CA ARG A 104 0.86 -22.86 5.76
C ARG A 104 1.98 -21.96 5.22
N LEU A 105 1.74 -21.30 4.09
CA LEU A 105 2.72 -20.42 3.45
C LEU A 105 2.31 -18.98 3.71
N LEU A 106 2.71 -18.44 4.86
CA LEU A 106 2.45 -17.04 5.22
C LEU A 106 3.67 -16.20 4.88
N VAL A 107 3.47 -15.13 4.10
CA VAL A 107 4.58 -14.30 3.59
C VAL A 107 4.39 -12.83 3.92
N CYS A 108 5.52 -12.12 3.96
CA CYS A 108 5.55 -10.67 4.11
C CYS A 108 5.31 -9.98 2.74
N PRO A 109 4.96 -8.69 2.71
CA PRO A 109 4.65 -7.99 1.45
C PRO A 109 5.80 -7.96 0.44
N PHE A 110 7.06 -8.09 0.89
CA PHE A 110 8.23 -8.05 0.01
C PHE A 110 8.63 -9.42 -0.55
N CYS A 111 8.06 -10.52 -0.02
CA CYS A 111 8.30 -11.88 -0.50
C CYS A 111 7.11 -12.44 -1.30
N VAL A 112 6.02 -11.69 -1.45
CA VAL A 112 4.75 -12.21 -1.99
C VAL A 112 4.81 -12.57 -3.48
N PHE A 113 5.83 -12.10 -4.20
CA PHE A 113 6.07 -12.38 -5.63
C PHE A 113 7.36 -13.18 -5.87
N ASP A 114 7.89 -13.81 -4.83
CA ASP A 114 9.08 -14.64 -4.89
C ASP A 114 8.86 -15.90 -5.76
N GLY A 115 9.91 -16.36 -6.42
CA GLY A 115 9.91 -17.50 -7.35
C GLY A 115 9.55 -18.83 -6.71
N ASP A 116 9.77 -18.97 -5.40
CA ASP A 116 9.47 -20.19 -4.65
C ASP A 116 7.96 -20.36 -4.36
N ILE A 117 7.15 -19.33 -4.63
CA ILE A 117 5.69 -19.39 -4.48
C ILE A 117 5.07 -20.04 -5.72
N LEU A 118 4.62 -21.28 -5.57
CA LEU A 118 3.88 -22.00 -6.61
C LEU A 118 2.37 -21.92 -6.37
N GLY A 119 1.61 -21.57 -7.40
CA GLY A 119 0.16 -21.60 -7.34
C GLY A 119 -0.42 -20.32 -6.73
N GLY A 120 0.01 -19.14 -7.16
CA GLY A 120 -0.43 -17.85 -6.57
C GLY A 120 -1.95 -17.60 -6.64
N HIS A 121 -2.54 -17.02 -5.59
CA HIS A 121 -3.97 -16.70 -5.49
C HIS A 121 -4.20 -15.19 -5.32
N PRO A 122 -3.99 -14.37 -6.38
CA PRO A 122 -4.03 -12.91 -6.26
C PRO A 122 -5.40 -12.32 -5.88
N LEU A 123 -6.52 -13.02 -6.18
CA LEU A 123 -7.85 -12.53 -5.81
C LEU A 123 -8.10 -12.67 -4.31
N ASP A 124 -7.76 -13.82 -3.73
CA ASP A 124 -7.87 -14.05 -2.29
C ASP A 124 -6.89 -13.16 -1.53
N LEU A 125 -5.68 -12.99 -2.06
CA LEU A 125 -4.69 -12.04 -1.54
C LEU A 125 -5.23 -10.60 -1.54
N ALA A 126 -5.89 -10.16 -2.61
CA ALA A 126 -6.48 -8.82 -2.68
C ALA A 126 -7.55 -8.61 -1.59
N TYR A 127 -8.40 -9.60 -1.34
CA TYR A 127 -9.36 -9.55 -0.23
C TYR A 127 -8.69 -9.52 1.13
N ALA A 128 -7.66 -10.34 1.34
CA ALA A 128 -6.91 -10.37 2.59
C ALA A 128 -6.19 -9.04 2.86
N ILE A 129 -5.69 -8.37 1.81
CA ILE A 129 -5.12 -7.03 1.91
C ILE A 129 -6.20 -5.99 2.27
N ASP A 130 -7.38 -6.04 1.63
CA ASP A 130 -8.50 -5.14 1.95
C ASP A 130 -8.96 -5.30 3.40
N GLU A 131 -9.05 -6.54 3.89
CA GLU A 131 -9.37 -6.85 5.28
C GLU A 131 -8.28 -6.33 6.23
N LEU A 132 -7.02 -6.70 6.01
CA LEU A 132 -5.90 -6.27 6.85
C LEU A 132 -5.77 -4.75 6.94
N THR A 133 -5.78 -4.06 5.79
CA THR A 133 -5.67 -2.59 5.75
C THR A 133 -6.93 -1.88 6.23
N GLY A 134 -8.06 -2.57 6.13
CA GLY A 134 -9.37 -2.14 6.61
C GLY A 134 -9.63 -2.46 8.08
N GLU A 135 -8.73 -3.13 8.79
CA GLU A 135 -8.92 -3.53 10.20
C GLU A 135 -7.74 -3.14 11.09
N ASP A 136 -6.52 -3.07 10.55
CA ASP A 136 -5.31 -2.83 11.32
C ASP A 136 -4.55 -1.58 10.86
N VAL A 137 -4.58 -0.54 11.69
CA VAL A 137 -3.83 0.71 11.46
C VAL A 137 -2.30 0.50 11.52
N ALA A 138 -1.82 -0.60 12.09
CA ALA A 138 -0.42 -1.01 12.16
C ALA A 138 -0.05 -2.05 11.09
N ALA A 139 -0.92 -2.34 10.12
CA ALA A 139 -0.59 -3.18 8.97
C ALA A 139 0.74 -2.76 8.31
N PRO A 140 1.59 -3.70 7.89
CA PRO A 140 2.86 -3.39 7.23
C PRO A 140 2.68 -2.46 6.04
N ALA A 141 3.47 -1.38 5.97
CA ALA A 141 3.36 -0.38 4.91
C ALA A 141 3.61 -0.98 3.51
N GLY A 142 4.39 -2.07 3.43
CA GLY A 142 4.67 -2.78 2.19
C GLY A 142 3.43 -3.32 1.47
N TRP A 143 2.33 -3.61 2.19
CA TRP A 143 1.11 -4.12 1.54
C TRP A 143 0.51 -3.10 0.56
N SER A 144 0.67 -1.79 0.80
CA SER A 144 0.28 -0.76 -0.18
C SER A 144 1.03 -0.88 -1.51
N ALA A 145 2.28 -1.37 -1.51
CA ALA A 145 3.03 -1.57 -2.75
C ALA A 145 2.58 -2.81 -3.51
N VAL A 146 2.22 -3.89 -2.80
CA VAL A 146 1.58 -5.08 -3.39
C VAL A 146 0.25 -4.69 -4.02
N THR A 147 -0.59 -3.93 -3.31
CA THR A 147 -1.83 -3.37 -3.83
C THR A 147 -1.59 -2.54 -5.08
N ALA A 148 -0.62 -1.62 -5.04
CA ALA A 148 -0.29 -0.77 -6.18
C ALA A 148 0.12 -1.60 -7.40
N LEU A 149 0.97 -2.62 -7.22
CA LEU A 149 1.39 -3.51 -8.29
C LEU A 149 0.22 -4.26 -8.92
N LEU A 150 -0.60 -4.93 -8.11
CA LEU A 150 -1.74 -5.69 -8.61
C LEU A 150 -2.79 -4.80 -9.27
N ALA A 151 -3.09 -3.62 -8.69
CA ALA A 151 -4.02 -2.65 -9.28
C ALA A 151 -3.48 -2.05 -10.59
N CYS A 152 -2.19 -1.74 -10.67
CA CYS A 152 -1.53 -1.28 -11.90
C CYS A 152 -1.54 -2.34 -13.00
N ALA A 153 -1.28 -3.60 -12.64
CA ALA A 153 -1.22 -4.72 -13.58
C ALA A 153 -2.61 -5.15 -14.06
N GLY A 154 -3.58 -5.26 -13.15
CA GLY A 154 -4.93 -5.71 -13.43
C GLY A 154 -5.87 -4.63 -13.97
N ARG A 155 -5.62 -3.35 -13.64
CA ARG A 155 -6.49 -2.21 -13.99
C ARG A 155 -7.96 -2.51 -13.65
N GLY A 156 -8.91 -2.00 -14.43
CA GLY A 156 -10.35 -2.26 -14.22
C GLY A 156 -10.73 -3.75 -14.20
N THR A 157 -9.98 -4.62 -14.89
CA THR A 157 -10.28 -6.05 -14.97
C THR A 157 -10.15 -6.76 -13.62
N LEU A 158 -9.20 -6.35 -12.78
CA LEU A 158 -9.03 -6.97 -11.46
C LEU A 158 -10.25 -6.69 -10.57
N ARG A 159 -10.75 -5.45 -10.56
CA ARG A 159 -11.97 -5.12 -9.81
C ARG A 159 -13.16 -5.93 -10.29
N ASP A 160 -13.38 -6.02 -11.61
CA ASP A 160 -14.48 -6.80 -12.17
C ASP A 160 -14.39 -8.27 -11.73
N ARG A 161 -13.17 -8.84 -11.70
CA ARG A 161 -12.96 -10.22 -11.22
C ARG A 161 -13.25 -10.37 -9.73
N LEU A 162 -12.83 -9.43 -8.90
CA LEU A 162 -13.13 -9.43 -7.47
C LEU A 162 -14.66 -9.37 -7.27
N GLU A 163 -15.35 -8.41 -7.87
CA GLU A 163 -16.81 -8.29 -7.77
C GLU A 163 -17.57 -9.57 -8.19
N ASN A 164 -17.01 -10.34 -9.13
CA ASN A 164 -17.58 -11.62 -9.55
C ASN A 164 -17.17 -12.82 -8.67
N ALA A 165 -16.07 -12.72 -7.92
CA ALA A 165 -15.55 -13.78 -7.07
C ALA A 165 -16.22 -13.85 -5.70
N SER A 166 -16.70 -12.72 -5.16
CA SER A 166 -17.40 -12.68 -3.87
C SER A 166 -18.63 -11.80 -3.89
N PHE A 167 -19.73 -12.32 -3.36
CA PHE A 167 -20.99 -11.57 -3.15
C PHE A 167 -21.09 -10.93 -1.77
N LEU A 168 -20.15 -11.23 -0.86
CA LEU A 168 -20.22 -10.82 0.55
C LEU A 168 -19.46 -9.51 0.83
N SER A 169 -18.43 -9.21 0.03
CA SER A 169 -17.57 -8.05 0.24
C SER A 169 -17.31 -7.34 -1.09
N LEU A 170 -17.65 -6.06 -1.14
CA LEU A 170 -17.30 -5.22 -2.30
C LEU A 170 -15.82 -4.85 -2.22
N PRO A 171 -15.04 -5.07 -3.29
CA PRO A 171 -13.63 -4.71 -3.32
C PRO A 171 -13.45 -3.20 -3.19
N LEU A 172 -12.34 -2.77 -2.59
CA LEU A 172 -12.04 -1.36 -2.43
C LEU A 172 -11.82 -0.66 -3.79
N PRO A 173 -12.12 0.65 -3.92
CA PRO A 173 -12.06 1.36 -5.21
C PRO A 173 -10.68 1.38 -5.88
N HIS A 174 -9.62 1.23 -5.10
CA HIS A 174 -8.24 1.28 -5.59
C HIS A 174 -7.90 0.12 -6.54
N TRP A 175 -8.66 -0.98 -6.52
CA TRP A 175 -8.49 -2.10 -7.45
C TRP A 175 -8.87 -1.75 -8.90
N SER A 176 -9.72 -0.74 -9.09
CA SER A 176 -10.01 -0.18 -10.43
C SER A 176 -9.16 1.04 -10.78
N ASP A 177 -8.73 1.79 -9.77
CA ASP A 177 -7.98 3.02 -9.95
C ASP A 177 -6.79 3.04 -8.98
N PRO A 178 -5.58 2.67 -9.45
CA PRO A 178 -4.40 2.61 -8.59
C PRO A 178 -4.05 3.97 -7.99
N ASP A 179 -4.48 5.11 -8.56
CA ASP A 179 -4.21 6.43 -7.99
C ASP A 179 -4.85 6.62 -6.60
N LEU A 180 -5.85 5.80 -6.27
CA LEU A 180 -6.56 5.79 -5.00
C LEU A 180 -5.90 4.91 -3.92
N VAL A 181 -4.84 4.16 -4.25
CA VAL A 181 -4.10 3.38 -3.25
C VAL A 181 -3.57 4.32 -2.17
N TRP A 182 -3.83 3.96 -0.92
CA TRP A 182 -3.41 4.73 0.25
C TRP A 182 -1.98 4.33 0.63
N VAL A 183 -1.07 5.31 0.65
CA VAL A 183 0.34 5.07 0.99
C VAL A 183 0.64 5.69 2.35
N TRP A 184 1.09 4.85 3.28
CA TRP A 184 1.53 5.32 4.58
C TRP A 184 2.86 6.08 4.47
N LEU A 185 2.86 7.33 4.94
CA LEU A 185 4.02 8.21 4.99
C LEU A 185 4.19 8.67 6.44
N PRO A 186 5.20 8.17 7.19
CA PRO A 186 5.38 8.57 8.58
C PRO A 186 5.80 10.04 8.66
N PRO A 187 5.21 10.85 9.56
CA PRO A 187 5.55 12.26 9.66
C PRO A 187 7.00 12.47 10.17
N GLY A 188 7.62 13.57 9.74
CA GLY A 188 8.87 14.13 10.31
C GLY A 188 10.18 13.70 9.65
N ASP A 189 10.24 12.51 9.05
CA ASP A 189 11.48 11.88 8.56
C ASP A 189 11.31 11.40 7.11
N LEU A 190 10.63 12.20 6.30
CA LEU A 190 10.45 11.93 4.88
C LEU A 190 11.58 12.61 4.09
N PRO A 191 12.00 12.05 2.94
CA PRO A 191 12.77 12.79 1.96
C PRO A 191 12.17 14.19 1.72
N PRO A 192 12.99 15.24 1.47
CA PRO A 192 12.47 16.60 1.28
C PRO A 192 11.37 16.71 0.21
N VAL A 193 11.44 15.88 -0.84
CA VAL A 193 10.43 15.78 -1.90
C VAL A 193 9.06 15.31 -1.38
N LEU A 194 9.06 14.43 -0.38
CA LEU A 194 7.86 13.84 0.22
C LEU A 194 7.39 14.58 1.47
N ALA A 195 8.20 15.49 2.03
CA ALA A 195 7.86 16.27 3.23
C ALA A 195 6.53 17.08 3.15
N PRO A 196 6.08 17.59 1.98
CA PRO A 196 4.78 18.26 1.87
C PRO A 196 3.58 17.30 1.93
N LEU A 197 3.80 15.99 1.84
CA LEU A 197 2.74 15.00 1.79
C LEU A 197 2.28 14.60 3.20
N SER A 198 1.02 14.23 3.32
CA SER A 198 0.43 13.77 4.59
C SER A 198 0.51 12.25 4.72
N PRO A 199 0.49 11.71 5.95
CA PRO A 199 0.24 10.30 6.17
C PRO A 199 -1.06 9.91 5.48
N GLY A 200 -0.98 8.94 4.57
CA GLY A 200 -2.15 8.54 3.81
C GLY A 200 -2.41 9.28 2.51
N THR A 201 -1.35 9.82 1.92
CA THR A 201 -1.38 10.35 0.56
C THR A 201 -1.76 9.26 -0.43
N SER A 202 -2.56 9.63 -1.44
CA SER A 202 -2.91 8.71 -2.52
C SER A 202 -1.72 8.47 -3.46
N LEU A 203 -1.63 7.27 -4.03
CA LEU A 203 -0.54 6.93 -4.95
C LEU A 203 -0.44 7.91 -6.12
N GLY A 204 -1.57 8.36 -6.69
CA GLY A 204 -1.54 9.34 -7.78
C GLY A 204 -0.92 10.68 -7.37
N THR A 205 -1.11 11.11 -6.13
CA THR A 205 -0.50 12.34 -5.59
C THR A 205 1.00 12.13 -5.33
N LEU A 206 1.38 10.96 -4.82
CA LEU A 206 2.76 10.56 -4.63
C LEU A 206 3.52 10.54 -5.97
N VAL A 207 2.98 9.86 -6.98
CA VAL A 207 3.55 9.78 -8.33
C VAL A 207 3.77 11.17 -8.91
N LYS A 208 2.73 12.02 -8.94
CA LYS A 208 2.84 13.41 -9.44
C LYS A 208 3.91 14.21 -8.71
N THR A 209 4.07 13.99 -7.41
CA THR A 209 5.05 14.71 -6.59
C THR A 209 6.47 14.29 -6.95
N VAL A 210 6.71 12.99 -7.06
CA VAL A 210 8.01 12.40 -7.41
C VAL A 210 8.40 12.73 -8.85
N GLU A 211 7.50 12.56 -9.81
CA GLU A 211 7.79 12.83 -11.23
C GLU A 211 8.07 14.30 -11.51
N ARG A 212 7.41 15.21 -10.77
CA ARG A 212 7.73 16.64 -10.85
C ARG A 212 9.12 16.96 -10.30
N ALA A 213 9.56 16.25 -9.25
CA ALA A 213 10.88 16.46 -8.67
C ALA A 213 11.99 15.83 -9.51
N PHE A 214 11.70 14.72 -10.18
CA PHE A 214 12.68 13.94 -10.95
C PHE A 214 12.14 13.58 -12.34
N PRO A 215 12.02 14.55 -13.26
CA PRO A 215 11.40 14.36 -14.57
C PRO A 215 12.16 13.40 -15.50
N ASP A 216 13.43 13.10 -15.19
CA ASP A 216 14.32 12.29 -16.02
C ASP A 216 14.46 10.84 -15.55
N LEU A 217 13.75 10.39 -14.49
CA LEU A 217 13.92 9.04 -13.95
C LEU A 217 13.66 7.92 -14.95
N ARG A 218 12.66 8.07 -15.82
CA ARG A 218 12.40 7.08 -16.86
C ARG A 218 13.54 6.99 -17.88
N ALA A 219 14.20 8.11 -18.17
CA ALA A 219 15.35 8.13 -19.07
C ALA A 219 16.57 7.48 -18.37
N ARG A 220 16.77 7.75 -17.08
CA ARG A 220 17.81 7.09 -16.28
C ARG A 220 17.60 5.58 -16.18
N TYR A 221 16.36 5.14 -15.99
CA TYR A 221 15.99 3.72 -16.01
C TYR A 221 16.37 3.07 -17.34
N ARG A 222 15.96 3.66 -18.46
CA ARG A 222 16.29 3.13 -19.79
C ARG A 222 17.79 3.07 -20.05
N ALA A 223 18.54 4.08 -19.60
CA ALA A 223 20.00 4.07 -19.68
C ALA A 223 20.61 2.93 -18.84
N ARG A 224 20.12 2.73 -17.61
CA ARG A 224 20.58 1.66 -16.71
C ARG A 224 20.32 0.26 -17.29
N VAL A 225 19.16 0.06 -17.91
CA VAL A 225 18.84 -1.19 -18.62
C VAL A 225 19.77 -1.39 -19.81
N ALA A 226 20.02 -0.35 -20.61
CA ALA A 226 20.92 -0.43 -21.76
C ALA A 226 22.34 -0.83 -21.33
N ASP A 227 22.87 -0.21 -20.27
CA ASP A 227 24.19 -0.56 -19.72
C ASP A 227 24.26 -2.04 -19.31
N LEU A 228 23.24 -2.56 -18.62
CA LEU A 228 23.17 -3.97 -18.20
C LEU A 228 23.13 -4.94 -19.39
N LEU A 229 22.33 -4.63 -20.41
CA LEU A 229 22.21 -5.47 -21.60
C LEU A 229 23.51 -5.49 -22.42
N GLU A 230 24.19 -4.35 -22.52
CA GLU A 230 25.51 -4.27 -23.16
C GLU A 230 26.55 -5.12 -22.44
N ASP A 231 26.56 -5.09 -21.10
CA ASP A 231 27.46 -5.90 -20.27
C ASP A 231 27.21 -7.41 -20.42
N ASP A 232 25.95 -7.83 -20.58
CA ASP A 232 25.57 -9.23 -20.84
C ASP A 232 25.82 -9.68 -22.30
N GLY A 233 26.33 -8.79 -23.16
CA GLY A 233 26.56 -9.05 -24.58
C GLY A 233 25.26 -9.16 -25.40
N SER A 234 24.12 -8.82 -24.80
CA SER A 234 22.82 -8.72 -25.46
C SER A 234 22.74 -7.41 -26.23
N LYS A 235 22.38 -7.47 -27.52
CA LYS A 235 22.12 -6.28 -28.35
C LYS A 235 20.63 -5.97 -28.44
N ASP A 236 19.88 -6.29 -27.39
CA ASP A 236 18.47 -6.04 -27.39
C ASP A 236 18.18 -4.55 -27.22
N SER A 237 17.52 -3.96 -28.23
CA SER A 237 17.10 -2.56 -28.22
C SER A 237 15.68 -2.38 -27.70
N GLN A 238 15.07 -3.43 -27.13
CA GLN A 238 13.72 -3.38 -26.60
C GLN A 238 13.62 -2.41 -25.41
N ASP A 239 12.54 -1.62 -25.38
CA ASP A 239 12.19 -0.83 -24.19
C ASP A 239 11.55 -1.77 -23.16
N TYR A 240 12.31 -2.09 -22.12
CA TYR A 240 11.85 -2.92 -21.01
C TYR A 240 11.03 -2.16 -19.98
N LEU A 241 10.82 -0.84 -20.14
CA LEU A 241 9.98 -0.07 -19.23
C LEU A 241 8.51 -0.38 -19.47
N VAL A 242 7.87 -1.04 -18.50
CA VAL A 242 6.42 -1.21 -18.46
C VAL A 242 5.80 -0.01 -17.75
N GLU A 243 5.45 1.02 -18.51
CA GLU A 243 4.91 2.30 -18.00
C GLU A 243 3.73 2.12 -17.03
N ALA A 244 2.91 1.08 -17.22
CA ALA A 244 1.78 0.77 -16.35
C ALA A 244 2.20 0.44 -14.90
N LEU A 245 3.41 -0.12 -14.70
CA LEU A 245 3.94 -0.54 -13.40
C LEU A 245 4.77 0.52 -12.70
N TRP A 246 5.10 1.63 -13.39
CA TRP A 246 5.91 2.70 -12.83
C TRP A 246 5.36 3.31 -11.51
N PRO A 247 4.03 3.47 -11.32
CA PRO A 247 3.49 3.86 -10.01
C PRO A 247 3.83 2.87 -8.89
N ALA A 248 3.79 1.57 -9.17
CA ALA A 248 4.12 0.54 -8.19
C ALA A 248 5.59 0.58 -7.80
N VAL A 249 6.50 0.87 -8.75
CA VAL A 249 7.93 1.12 -8.47
C VAL A 249 8.12 2.21 -7.42
N ILE A 250 7.42 3.35 -7.58
CA ILE A 250 7.45 4.46 -6.62
C ILE A 250 6.92 4.00 -5.26
N CYS A 251 5.81 3.28 -5.26
CA CYS A 251 5.20 2.79 -4.02
C CYS A 251 6.12 1.80 -3.27
N TYR A 252 6.77 0.87 -3.97
CA TYR A 252 7.72 -0.07 -3.37
C TYR A 252 8.89 0.64 -2.70
N ALA A 253 9.54 1.59 -3.39
CA ALA A 253 10.67 2.31 -2.81
C ALA A 253 10.27 3.06 -1.52
N VAL A 254 9.12 3.74 -1.56
CA VAL A 254 8.62 4.51 -0.41
C VAL A 254 8.24 3.59 0.75
N THR A 255 7.50 2.52 0.47
CA THR A 255 7.01 1.60 1.52
C THR A 255 8.10 0.72 2.10
N ALA A 256 9.11 0.33 1.32
CA ALA A 256 10.30 -0.36 1.81
C ALA A 256 11.07 0.52 2.82
N ALA A 257 11.32 1.79 2.48
CA ALA A 257 11.95 2.72 3.41
C ALA A 257 11.12 2.93 4.68
N THR A 258 9.80 3.09 4.53
CA THR A 258 8.88 3.22 5.67
C THR A 258 8.91 1.99 6.56
N GLN A 259 8.84 0.79 5.99
CA GLN A 259 8.90 -0.47 6.72
C GLN A 259 10.22 -0.64 7.47
N ALA A 260 11.35 -0.34 6.82
CA ALA A 260 12.68 -0.42 7.44
C ALA A 260 12.77 0.45 8.72
N ARG A 261 12.06 1.58 8.73
CA ARG A 261 12.02 2.50 9.87
C ARG A 261 11.06 2.08 10.96
N GLU A 262 9.90 1.54 10.59
CA GLU A 262 8.89 1.08 11.55
C GLU A 262 9.27 -0.26 12.21
N ARG A 263 10.18 -1.03 11.58
CA ARG A 263 10.66 -2.33 12.06
C ARG A 263 12.19 -2.43 12.02
N PRO A 264 12.91 -1.64 12.83
CA PRO A 264 14.37 -1.53 12.75
C PRO A 264 15.13 -2.79 13.17
N THR A 265 14.46 -3.74 13.83
CA THR A 265 15.05 -5.04 14.23
C THR A 265 14.92 -6.11 13.15
N GLY A 266 14.09 -5.89 12.12
CA GLY A 266 13.98 -6.78 10.96
C GLY A 266 15.15 -6.56 10.00
N ARG A 267 15.37 -7.51 9.08
CA ARG A 267 16.27 -7.22 7.96
C ARG A 267 15.67 -6.13 7.09
N SER A 268 16.56 -5.41 6.40
CA SER A 268 16.16 -4.30 5.55
C SER A 268 15.33 -4.82 4.36
N PRO A 269 14.08 -4.39 4.12
CA PRO A 269 13.23 -4.94 3.06
C PRO A 269 13.82 -4.81 1.65
N TRP A 270 14.85 -3.99 1.47
CA TRP A 270 15.60 -3.86 0.23
C TRP A 270 16.28 -5.15 -0.23
N HIS A 271 16.85 -5.96 0.67
CA HIS A 271 17.47 -7.24 0.27
C HIS A 271 16.43 -8.25 -0.24
N LEU A 272 15.16 -8.06 0.13
CA LEU A 272 14.05 -8.90 -0.33
C LEU A 272 13.56 -8.49 -1.71
N LEU A 273 13.91 -7.29 -2.18
CA LEU A 273 13.51 -6.79 -3.50
C LEU A 273 14.49 -7.17 -4.61
N ASP A 274 15.71 -7.58 -4.24
CA ASP A 274 16.71 -8.07 -5.19
C ASP A 274 16.26 -9.41 -5.83
N ASP A 275 15.70 -10.32 -5.02
CA ASP A 275 15.20 -11.63 -5.47
C ASP A 275 13.65 -11.73 -5.43
N GLY A 276 12.94 -10.72 -4.92
CA GLY A 276 11.49 -10.79 -4.65
C GLY A 276 10.58 -10.67 -5.88
N PHE A 277 11.15 -10.47 -7.08
CA PHE A 277 10.40 -10.37 -8.33
C PHE A 277 10.88 -11.41 -9.34
N GLU A 278 10.22 -12.55 -9.36
CA GLU A 278 10.55 -13.65 -10.28
C GLU A 278 9.55 -13.72 -11.45
N GLU A 279 10.08 -13.97 -12.66
CA GLU A 279 9.29 -13.92 -13.90
C GLU A 279 8.10 -14.89 -13.83
N GLY A 280 8.34 -16.13 -13.39
CA GLY A 280 7.29 -17.16 -13.31
C GLY A 280 6.16 -16.80 -12.35
N THR A 281 6.49 -16.29 -11.16
CA THR A 281 5.51 -15.93 -10.14
C THR A 281 4.70 -14.71 -10.55
N LEU A 282 5.35 -13.66 -11.06
CA LEU A 282 4.66 -12.48 -11.59
C LEU A 282 3.76 -12.87 -12.76
N ALA A 283 4.23 -13.74 -13.65
CA ALA A 283 3.46 -14.20 -14.78
C ALA A 283 2.16 -14.90 -14.36
N GLU A 284 2.25 -15.79 -13.39
CA GLU A 284 1.09 -16.50 -12.84
C GLU A 284 0.07 -15.52 -12.23
N HIS A 285 0.54 -14.59 -11.39
CA HIS A 285 -0.33 -13.60 -10.75
C HIS A 285 -1.03 -12.72 -11.79
N PHE A 286 -0.29 -12.21 -12.77
CA PHE A 286 -0.83 -11.35 -13.82
C PHE A 286 -1.85 -12.08 -14.70
N GLY A 287 -1.60 -13.34 -15.06
CA GLY A 287 -2.57 -14.17 -15.78
C GLY A 287 -3.87 -14.38 -14.98
N ARG A 288 -3.77 -14.64 -13.68
CA ARG A 288 -4.92 -14.88 -12.79
C ARG A 288 -5.75 -13.62 -12.50
N ILE A 289 -5.15 -12.43 -12.49
CA ILE A 289 -5.92 -11.16 -12.40
C ILE A 289 -6.43 -10.67 -13.76
N GLY A 290 -6.11 -11.36 -14.85
CA GLY A 290 -6.52 -10.96 -16.20
C GLY A 290 -5.77 -9.74 -16.72
N SER A 291 -4.53 -9.55 -16.28
CA SER A 291 -3.67 -8.49 -16.80
C SER A 291 -3.43 -8.66 -18.30
N THR A 292 -3.35 -7.53 -19.01
CA THR A 292 -2.92 -7.51 -20.43
C THR A 292 -1.41 -7.32 -20.58
N LEU A 293 -0.66 -7.23 -19.48
CA LEU A 293 0.78 -7.13 -19.51
C LEU A 293 1.38 -8.48 -19.94
N ASP A 294 2.41 -8.44 -20.78
CA ASP A 294 3.14 -9.65 -21.16
C ASP A 294 3.98 -10.12 -19.98
N ALA A 295 3.35 -10.99 -19.22
CA ALA A 295 3.83 -11.63 -18.02
C ALA A 295 5.09 -12.50 -18.26
N HIS A 296 5.29 -12.99 -19.48
CA HIS A 296 6.44 -13.81 -19.88
C HIS A 296 7.56 -12.98 -20.52
N SER A 297 7.44 -11.66 -20.52
CA SER A 297 8.52 -10.77 -20.90
C SER A 297 9.36 -10.41 -19.68
N LEU A 298 10.65 -10.13 -19.87
CA LEU A 298 11.49 -9.58 -18.80
C LEU A 298 11.06 -8.16 -18.38
N GLY A 299 10.16 -7.50 -19.13
CA GLY A 299 9.74 -6.12 -18.91
C GLY A 299 9.23 -5.84 -17.50
N PRO A 300 8.20 -6.55 -17.00
CA PRO A 300 7.72 -6.40 -15.63
C PRO A 300 8.80 -6.61 -14.56
N VAL A 301 9.60 -7.67 -14.70
CA VAL A 301 10.69 -7.99 -13.76
C VAL A 301 11.71 -6.85 -13.73
N PHE A 302 12.25 -6.46 -14.89
CA PHE A 302 13.23 -5.38 -15.01
C PHE A 302 12.68 -4.05 -14.51
N THR A 303 11.41 -3.74 -14.82
CA THR A 303 10.77 -2.49 -14.37
C THR A 303 10.78 -2.40 -12.85
N LEU A 304 10.50 -3.51 -12.15
CA LEU A 304 10.47 -3.57 -10.70
C LEU A 304 11.88 -3.65 -10.10
N SER A 305 12.70 -4.61 -10.52
CA SER A 305 14.01 -4.90 -9.94
C SER A 305 15.04 -3.79 -10.17
N ILE A 306 14.98 -3.07 -11.31
CA ILE A 306 15.87 -1.94 -11.59
C ILE A 306 15.22 -0.62 -11.17
N GLY A 307 13.91 -0.48 -11.40
CA GLY A 307 13.19 0.76 -11.11
C GLY A 307 13.14 1.09 -9.62
N VAL A 308 12.92 0.09 -8.75
CA VAL A 308 12.75 0.31 -7.31
C VAL A 308 14.05 0.82 -6.66
N PRO A 309 15.23 0.21 -6.88
CA PRO A 309 16.50 0.75 -6.38
C PRO A 309 16.82 2.15 -6.95
N LEU A 310 16.61 2.36 -8.26
CA LEU A 310 16.83 3.68 -8.88
C LEU A 310 15.95 4.76 -8.25
N MET A 311 14.70 4.43 -7.93
CA MET A 311 13.78 5.33 -7.25
C MET A 311 14.22 5.62 -5.82
N ALA A 312 14.68 4.60 -5.10
CA ALA A 312 15.20 4.75 -3.74
C ALA A 312 16.41 5.68 -3.71
N GLU A 313 17.36 5.50 -4.63
CA GLU A 313 18.53 6.35 -4.81
C GLU A 313 18.11 7.81 -5.06
N ALA A 314 17.19 8.04 -6.00
CA ALA A 314 16.72 9.38 -6.33
C ALA A 314 16.08 10.10 -5.14
N LEU A 315 15.35 9.36 -4.31
CA LEU A 315 14.72 9.88 -3.09
C LEU A 315 15.71 10.03 -1.91
N GLY A 316 16.97 9.59 -2.07
CA GLY A 316 17.96 9.58 -0.99
C GLY A 316 17.59 8.64 0.16
N LEU A 317 16.84 7.57 -0.15
CA LEU A 317 16.46 6.54 0.80
C LEU A 317 17.64 5.58 0.96
N LYS A 318 18.10 5.36 2.19
CA LYS A 318 19.24 4.47 2.45
C LYS A 318 18.91 3.05 2.02
N THR A 319 19.70 2.50 1.11
CA THR A 319 19.64 1.10 0.67
C THR A 319 20.73 0.29 1.40
N PRO A 320 20.73 -1.05 1.40
CA PRO A 320 21.66 -1.87 2.19
C PRO A 320 23.13 -1.62 1.85
N THR A 321 23.43 -1.16 0.63
CA THR A 321 24.79 -0.77 0.23
C THR A 321 25.33 0.47 0.95
N ASP A 322 24.46 1.20 1.65
CA ASP A 322 24.79 2.43 2.40
C ASP A 322 24.97 2.21 3.92
N TRP A 323 24.98 0.95 4.40
CA TRP A 323 25.12 0.58 5.81
C TRP A 323 26.41 -0.17 6.12
#